data_AF-A0A180EUF9-F1
#
_entry.id   AF-A0A180EUF9-F1
#
_cell.length_a   1.000
_cell.length_b   1.000
_cell.length_c   1.000
_cell.angle_alpha   90.00
_cell.angle_beta   90.00
_cell.angle_gamma   90.00
#
_symmetry.space_group_name_H-M   'P 1'
#
loop_
_entity.id
_entity.type
_entity.pdbx_description
1 polymer ?
#
loop_
_entity_poly.entity_id
_entity_poly.type
_entity_poly.pdbx_seq_one_letter_code
_entity_poly.pdbx_strand_id
1 'polypeptide(L)'
;MLPVHPADFAVSSYTVDLSAANGRIKAGGGDYYYHAQARVEAEAGYRFVKWTDAEGRSVSDRNPYTFVVTDDAELTAVFERNAGATHALPVLPNGEAGVYYAEGMLHIVNLAGYSVSVSTMKGERVLQFTAGSDDAEYAAALPVGVYVLNAAKWKEKYVVKKFAVK
;
A
#
# COMPACT_ATOMS: atom_id res chain seq x y z
N MET A 1 28.11 34.26 43.81
CA MET A 1 27.64 33.81 42.49
C MET A 1 28.26 32.43 42.26
N LEU A 2 27.48 31.37 42.43
CA LEU A 2 27.93 30.01 42.11
C LEU A 2 27.68 29.75 40.62
N PRO A 3 28.55 29.02 39.91
CA PRO A 3 28.27 28.64 38.54
C PRO A 3 27.15 27.60 38.56
N VAL A 4 26.08 27.86 37.81
CA VAL A 4 25.13 26.83 37.43
C VAL A 4 25.82 25.94 36.39
N HIS A 5 25.93 24.64 36.64
CA HIS A 5 26.38 23.68 35.65
C HIS A 5 25.23 23.43 34.66
N PRO A 6 25.37 23.73 33.36
CA PRO A 6 24.43 23.29 32.35
C PRO A 6 24.72 21.82 32.01
N ALA A 7 24.36 20.91 32.91
CA ALA A 7 24.31 19.49 32.62
C ALA A 7 22.88 19.00 32.88
N ASP A 8 22.30 18.38 31.85
CA ASP A 8 21.10 17.55 31.88
C ASP A 8 19.73 18.24 31.81
N PHE A 9 19.55 19.18 30.87
CA PHE A 9 18.33 19.08 30.07
C PHE A 9 18.50 17.87 29.14
N ALA A 10 18.29 16.68 29.69
CA ALA A 10 18.04 15.51 28.85
C ALA A 10 16.79 15.85 28.05
N VAL A 11 16.99 16.25 26.80
CA VAL A 11 15.89 16.45 25.87
C VAL A 11 15.27 15.09 25.68
N SER A 12 14.16 14.84 26.36
CA SER A 12 13.35 13.65 26.15
C SER A 12 12.78 13.73 24.74
N SER A 13 13.40 13.01 23.82
CA SER A 13 12.85 12.75 22.49
C SER A 13 12.14 11.41 22.50
N TYR A 14 11.05 11.32 21.76
CA TYR A 14 10.24 10.13 21.59
C TYR A 14 10.05 9.86 20.10
N THR A 15 9.99 8.58 19.75
CA THR A 15 9.88 8.11 18.37
C THR A 15 8.42 7.94 17.99
N VAL A 16 8.04 8.46 16.83
CA VAL A 16 6.76 8.17 16.19
C VAL A 16 6.99 7.26 14.99
N ASP A 17 6.69 5.97 15.16
CA ASP A 17 6.78 4.95 14.13
C ASP A 17 5.46 4.81 13.39
N LEU A 18 5.50 4.92 12.07
CA LEU A 18 4.31 4.87 11.21
C LEU A 18 4.34 3.67 10.28
N SER A 19 3.24 2.94 10.23
CA SER A 19 3.00 1.88 9.25
C SER A 19 1.64 2.05 8.57
N ALA A 20 1.42 1.40 7.44
CA ALA A 20 0.14 1.46 6.73
C ALA A 20 -0.35 0.05 6.36
N ALA A 21 -1.60 -0.24 6.72
CA ALA A 21 -2.32 -1.44 6.28
C ALA A 21 -3.10 -1.12 5.01
N ASN A 22 -2.67 -1.69 3.87
CA ASN A 22 -3.25 -1.47 2.53
C ASN A 22 -3.12 -0.03 2.01
N GLY A 23 -2.07 0.71 2.38
CA GLY A 23 -1.84 2.08 1.92
C GLY A 23 -0.38 2.51 2.05
N ARG A 24 -0.15 3.84 2.04
CA ARG A 24 1.19 4.44 2.19
C ARG A 24 1.18 5.55 3.22
N ILE A 25 2.29 5.73 3.92
CA ILE A 25 2.52 6.89 4.78
C ILE A 25 3.08 8.02 3.91
N LYS A 26 2.51 9.22 4.05
CA LYS A 26 2.97 10.41 3.33
C LYS A 26 4.01 11.16 4.14
N ALA A 27 3.74 11.39 5.43
CA ALA A 27 4.61 12.18 6.31
C ALA A 27 4.28 11.97 7.79
N GLY A 28 5.21 12.42 8.65
CA GLY A 28 4.97 12.63 10.08
C GLY A 28 5.60 11.62 11.04
N GLY A 29 6.33 10.62 10.53
CA GLY A 29 7.13 9.73 11.38
C GLY A 29 8.49 10.34 11.72
N GLY A 30 9.14 9.83 12.77
CA GLY A 30 10.46 10.24 13.22
C GLY A 30 10.50 10.67 14.69
N ASP A 31 11.62 11.27 15.09
CA ASP A 31 11.85 11.73 16.46
C ASP A 31 11.22 13.09 16.73
N TYR A 32 10.51 13.20 17.85
CA TYR A 32 9.89 14.42 18.32
C TYR A 32 10.32 14.72 19.76
N TYR A 33 10.48 16.00 20.06
CA TYR A 33 10.68 16.43 21.45
C TYR A 33 9.42 16.20 22.28
N TYR A 34 9.60 15.92 23.57
CA TYR A 34 8.52 15.85 24.54
C TYR A 34 7.62 17.09 24.44
N HIS A 35 6.31 16.87 24.40
CA HIS A 35 5.26 17.87 24.18
C HIS A 35 5.25 18.56 22.81
N ALA A 36 6.06 18.13 21.84
CA ALA A 36 5.93 18.60 20.46
C ALA A 36 4.63 18.06 19.82
N GLN A 37 4.12 18.80 18.83
CA GLN A 37 3.00 18.35 18.02
C GLN A 37 3.51 17.56 16.82
N ALA A 38 3.12 16.29 16.73
CA ALA A 38 3.33 15.47 15.55
C ALA A 38 2.10 15.56 14.64
N ARG A 39 2.32 15.83 13.35
CA ARG A 39 1.27 15.78 12.32
C ARG A 39 1.57 14.63 11.37
N VAL A 40 0.77 13.58 11.47
CA VAL A 40 0.89 12.37 10.66
C VAL A 40 -0.11 12.40 9.53
N GLU A 41 0.35 12.02 8.34
CA GLU A 41 -0.45 12.05 7.12
C GLU A 41 -0.23 10.74 6.35
N ALA A 42 -1.32 10.11 5.96
CA ALA A 42 -1.30 8.93 5.10
C ALA A 42 -1.70 9.31 3.67
N GLU A 43 -1.05 8.73 2.67
CA GLU A 43 -1.40 8.90 1.26
C GLU A 43 -2.32 7.77 0.82
N ALA A 44 -3.49 8.14 0.30
CA ALA A 44 -4.49 7.20 -0.17
C ALA A 44 -4.20 6.72 -1.61
N GLY A 45 -4.10 5.41 -1.77
CA GLY A 45 -4.58 4.69 -2.97
C GLY A 45 -5.95 4.03 -2.76
N TYR A 46 -6.53 4.15 -1.56
CA TYR A 46 -7.79 3.56 -1.08
C TYR A 46 -8.48 4.50 -0.08
N ARG A 47 -9.68 4.16 0.43
CA ARG A 47 -10.39 5.00 1.41
C ARG A 47 -9.74 4.87 2.79
N PHE A 48 -9.12 5.94 3.28
CA PHE A 48 -8.65 6.01 4.67
C PHE A 48 -9.81 5.82 5.66
N VAL A 49 -9.60 5.02 6.69
CA VAL A 49 -10.61 4.72 7.72
C VAL A 49 -10.22 5.34 9.06
N LYS A 50 -9.01 5.01 9.55
CA LYS A 50 -8.54 5.41 10.88
C LYS A 50 -7.05 5.18 11.06
N TRP A 51 -6.49 5.82 12.07
CA TRP A 51 -5.23 5.47 12.70
C TRP A 51 -5.49 4.55 13.89
N THR A 52 -4.65 3.54 14.07
CA THR A 52 -4.66 2.68 15.26
C THR A 52 -3.31 2.67 15.96
N ASP A 53 -3.28 2.37 17.26
CA ASP A 53 -2.05 2.09 18.01
C ASP A 53 -1.51 0.67 17.75
N ALA A 54 -0.42 0.30 18.44
CA ALA A 54 0.20 -1.02 18.39
C ALA A 54 -0.76 -2.15 18.81
N GLU A 55 -1.71 -1.89 19.72
CA GLU A 55 -2.74 -2.85 20.12
C GLU A 55 -3.92 -2.92 19.15
N GLY A 56 -3.89 -2.13 18.07
CA GLY A 56 -4.96 -2.05 17.07
C GLY A 56 -6.18 -1.23 17.53
N ARG A 57 -6.08 -0.50 18.63
CA ARG A 57 -7.16 0.38 19.11
C ARG A 57 -7.21 1.64 18.26
N SER A 58 -8.42 2.10 17.95
CA SER A 58 -8.64 3.30 17.15
C SER A 58 -8.24 4.54 17.93
N VAL A 59 -7.32 5.35 17.40
CA VAL A 59 -6.90 6.61 18.03
C VAL A 59 -7.42 7.84 17.30
N SER A 60 -7.71 7.76 16.00
CA SER A 60 -8.26 8.87 15.21
C SER A 60 -8.87 8.38 13.90
N ASP A 61 -9.97 8.98 13.46
CA ASP A 61 -10.58 8.79 12.14
C ASP A 61 -10.20 9.90 11.14
N ARG A 62 -9.32 10.82 11.55
CA ARG A 62 -8.88 11.96 10.73
C ARG A 62 -7.56 11.70 10.04
N ASN A 63 -7.45 12.14 8.79
CA ASN A 63 -6.20 12.20 8.05
C ASN A 63 -6.12 13.56 7.33
N PRO A 64 -5.15 14.44 7.65
CA PRO A 64 -4.06 14.24 8.62
C PRO A 64 -4.52 14.19 10.09
N TYR A 65 -3.77 13.49 10.93
CA TYR A 65 -3.95 13.42 12.39
C TYR A 65 -2.85 14.22 13.08
N THR A 66 -3.20 14.99 14.12
CA THR A 66 -2.25 15.78 14.90
C THR A 66 -2.44 15.49 16.38
N PHE A 67 -1.35 15.17 17.07
CA PHE A 67 -1.35 14.85 18.49
C PHE A 67 -0.08 15.36 19.19
N VAL A 68 -0.11 15.39 20.52
CA VAL A 68 1.02 15.80 21.35
C VAL A 68 1.82 14.56 21.71
N VAL A 69 3.13 14.58 21.46
CA VAL A 69 4.02 13.47 21.76
C VAL A 69 4.41 13.50 23.24
N THR A 70 4.00 12.47 23.98
CA THR A 70 4.32 12.32 25.41
C THR A 70 5.06 11.02 25.72
N ASP A 71 5.06 10.08 24.79
CA ASP A 71 5.78 8.81 24.84
C ASP A 71 6.05 8.34 23.39
N ASP A 72 6.81 7.25 23.23
CA ASP A 72 6.96 6.57 21.95
C ASP A 72 5.59 6.11 21.44
N ALA A 73 5.36 6.27 20.13
CA ALA A 73 4.07 6.00 19.52
C ALA A 73 4.24 5.18 18.24
N GLU A 74 3.62 4.01 18.21
CA GLU A 74 3.46 3.23 16.99
C GLU A 74 2.04 3.42 16.46
N LEU A 75 1.91 3.98 15.25
CA LEU A 75 0.63 4.23 14.61
C LEU A 75 0.52 3.53 13.26
N THR A 76 -0.60 2.83 13.07
CA THR A 76 -0.94 2.19 11.79
C THR A 76 -2.08 2.92 11.10
N ALA A 77 -1.87 3.38 9.86
CA ALA A 77 -2.95 3.88 9.00
C ALA A 77 -3.74 2.71 8.41
N VAL A 78 -5.04 2.64 8.70
CA VAL A 78 -5.95 1.61 8.19
C VAL A 78 -6.77 2.15 7.04
N PHE A 79 -6.75 1.42 5.93
CA PHE A 79 -7.52 1.73 4.73
C PHE A 79 -8.54 0.62 4.44
N GLU A 80 -9.72 1.03 3.98
CA GLU A 80 -10.73 0.15 3.43
C GLU A 80 -10.79 0.31 1.92
N ARG A 81 -11.06 -0.81 1.27
CA ARG A 81 -11.49 -0.81 -0.13
C ARG A 81 -12.87 -0.19 -0.21
N ASN A 82 -13.07 0.73 -1.16
CA ASN A 82 -14.42 1.10 -1.54
C ASN A 82 -15.11 -0.16 -2.11
N ALA A 83 -15.95 -0.82 -1.30
CA ALA A 83 -16.82 -1.90 -1.75
C ALA A 83 -17.90 -1.44 -2.75
N GLY A 84 -17.93 -0.15 -3.10
CA GLY A 84 -18.93 0.46 -3.99
C GLY A 84 -18.58 0.43 -5.48
N ALA A 85 -17.37 0.00 -5.85
CA ALA A 85 -17.07 -0.38 -7.21
C ALA A 85 -17.04 -1.90 -7.28
N THR A 86 -18.22 -2.52 -7.34
CA THR A 86 -18.42 -3.58 -8.32
C THR A 86 -18.16 -2.94 -9.70
N HIS A 87 -16.89 -2.63 -9.99
CA HIS A 87 -16.45 -2.57 -11.36
C HIS A 87 -16.77 -3.94 -11.87
N ALA A 88 -17.75 -4.01 -12.78
CA ALA A 88 -18.01 -5.22 -13.53
C ALA A 88 -16.63 -5.73 -13.94
N LEU A 89 -16.21 -6.84 -13.33
CA LEU A 89 -15.13 -7.65 -13.89
C LEU A 89 -15.51 -7.70 -15.37
N PRO A 90 -14.60 -7.39 -16.31
CA PRO A 90 -14.88 -7.79 -17.67
C PRO A 90 -15.24 -9.26 -17.54
N VAL A 91 -16.50 -9.61 -17.86
CA VAL A 91 -16.98 -10.98 -17.72
C VAL A 91 -16.13 -11.75 -18.71
N LEU A 92 -15.00 -12.26 -18.23
CA LEU A 92 -14.17 -13.13 -19.00
C LEU A 92 -15.06 -14.35 -19.23
N PRO A 93 -15.32 -14.72 -20.49
CA PRO A 93 -16.18 -15.85 -20.77
C PRO A 93 -15.69 -17.05 -19.95
N ASN A 94 -16.58 -17.60 -19.12
CA ASN A 94 -16.46 -18.90 -18.46
C ASN A 94 -15.11 -19.22 -17.78
N GLY A 95 -14.67 -18.40 -16.82
CA GLY A 95 -13.53 -18.77 -15.96
C GLY A 95 -12.17 -18.76 -16.67
N GLU A 96 -12.05 -18.03 -17.78
CA GLU A 96 -10.75 -17.82 -18.42
C GLU A 96 -9.76 -17.11 -17.50
N ALA A 97 -8.55 -17.63 -17.45
CA ALA A 97 -7.40 -16.98 -16.85
C ALA A 97 -7.18 -15.57 -17.43
N GLY A 98 -6.90 -14.59 -16.58
CA GLY A 98 -6.68 -13.23 -17.04
C GLY A 98 -6.15 -12.28 -15.98
N VAL A 99 -5.85 -11.06 -16.44
CA VAL A 99 -5.40 -9.96 -15.59
C VAL A 99 -5.99 -8.67 -16.11
N TYR A 100 -6.40 -7.79 -15.20
CA TYR A 100 -6.86 -6.44 -15.52
C TYR A 100 -6.27 -5.44 -14.53
N TYR A 101 -6.22 -4.17 -14.94
CA TYR A 101 -5.67 -3.09 -14.14
C TYR A 101 -6.76 -2.11 -13.74
N ALA A 102 -6.90 -1.85 -12.44
CA ALA A 102 -7.88 -0.91 -11.89
C ALA A 102 -7.34 -0.30 -10.58
N GLU A 103 -7.62 0.98 -10.33
CA GLU A 103 -7.30 1.65 -9.06
C GLU A 103 -5.84 1.51 -8.59
N GLY A 104 -4.88 1.40 -9.51
CA GLY A 104 -3.47 1.21 -9.15
C GLY A 104 -3.06 -0.24 -8.86
N MET A 105 -3.94 -1.21 -9.13
CA MET A 105 -3.74 -2.63 -8.88
C MET A 105 -3.89 -3.47 -10.14
N LEU A 106 -3.07 -4.52 -10.21
CA LEU A 106 -3.28 -5.66 -11.08
C LEU A 106 -4.13 -6.69 -10.35
N HIS A 107 -5.29 -7.00 -10.90
CA HIS A 107 -6.14 -8.08 -10.44
C HIS A 107 -5.86 -9.34 -11.26
N ILE A 108 -5.64 -10.43 -10.58
CA ILE A 108 -5.40 -11.75 -11.14
C ILE A 108 -6.70 -12.53 -11.13
N VAL A 109 -6.97 -13.29 -12.20
CA VAL A 109 -8.14 -14.16 -12.31
C VAL A 109 -7.68 -15.53 -12.81
N ASN A 110 -7.95 -16.60 -12.04
CA ASN A 110 -7.68 -18.01 -12.39
C ASN A 110 -6.23 -18.26 -12.86
N LEU A 111 -5.27 -17.77 -12.09
CA LEU A 111 -3.84 -17.92 -12.37
C LEU A 111 -3.05 -18.36 -11.13
N ALA A 112 -3.67 -18.96 -10.11
CA ALA A 112 -2.96 -19.40 -8.91
C ALA A 112 -1.74 -20.29 -9.25
N GLY A 113 -0.59 -19.93 -8.68
CA GLY A 113 0.69 -20.61 -8.90
C GLY A 113 1.34 -20.37 -10.26
N TYR A 114 0.78 -19.52 -11.13
CA TYR A 114 1.46 -19.09 -12.35
C TYR A 114 2.53 -18.04 -12.04
N SER A 115 3.66 -18.13 -12.75
CA SER A 115 4.61 -17.03 -12.87
C SER A 115 4.08 -16.03 -13.88
N VAL A 116 3.69 -14.86 -13.40
CA VAL A 116 3.12 -13.76 -14.17
C VAL A 116 4.23 -12.74 -14.49
N SER A 117 4.30 -12.32 -15.75
CA SER A 117 5.19 -11.27 -16.24
C SER A 117 4.38 -10.23 -17.00
N VAL A 118 4.53 -8.96 -16.65
CA VAL A 118 3.94 -7.83 -17.38
C VAL A 118 5.05 -7.13 -18.17
N SER A 119 4.81 -6.87 -19.44
CA SER A 119 5.74 -6.17 -20.32
C SER A 119 5.04 -5.05 -21.08
N THR A 120 5.79 -4.01 -21.45
CA THR A 120 5.32 -2.99 -22.40
C THR A 120 5.12 -3.60 -23.80
N MET A 121 4.42 -2.90 -24.70
CA MET A 121 4.30 -3.32 -26.10
C MET A 121 5.65 -3.47 -26.84
N LYS A 122 6.73 -2.88 -26.33
CA LYS A 122 8.09 -3.05 -26.88
C LYS A 122 8.77 -4.33 -26.39
N GLY A 123 8.12 -5.09 -25.51
CA GLY A 123 8.67 -6.31 -24.89
C GLY A 123 9.48 -6.04 -23.62
N GLU A 124 9.62 -4.79 -23.18
CA GLU A 124 10.33 -4.45 -21.95
C GLU A 124 9.52 -4.92 -20.75
N ARG A 125 10.08 -5.84 -19.95
CA ARG A 125 9.41 -6.39 -18.79
C ARG A 125 9.43 -5.40 -17.64
N VAL A 126 8.24 -5.06 -17.12
CA VAL A 126 8.05 -4.09 -16.03
C VAL A 126 7.76 -4.74 -14.69
N LEU A 127 7.10 -5.91 -14.67
CA LEU A 127 6.76 -6.63 -13.44
C LEU A 127 6.91 -8.14 -13.63
N GLN A 128 7.31 -8.84 -12.57
CA GLN A 128 7.27 -10.30 -12.50
C GLN A 128 6.95 -10.75 -11.07
N PHE A 129 6.01 -11.67 -10.91
CA PHE A 129 5.64 -12.26 -9.62
C PHE A 129 4.98 -13.62 -9.83
N THR A 130 4.79 -14.37 -8.75
CA THR A 130 3.97 -15.58 -8.74
C THR A 130 2.62 -15.27 -8.12
N ALA A 131 1.55 -15.61 -8.82
CA ALA A 131 0.18 -15.45 -8.34
C ALA A 131 -0.10 -16.35 -7.13
N GLY A 132 -0.44 -15.75 -5.98
CA GLY A 132 -0.65 -16.48 -4.72
C GLY A 132 -2.02 -17.18 -4.63
N SER A 133 -3.02 -16.65 -5.32
CA SER A 133 -4.39 -17.17 -5.37
C SER A 133 -5.03 -16.83 -6.72
N ASP A 134 -6.20 -17.41 -7.00
CA ASP A 134 -6.91 -17.20 -8.27
C ASP A 134 -7.49 -15.79 -8.39
N ASP A 135 -7.71 -15.09 -7.28
CA ASP A 135 -8.20 -13.72 -7.21
C ASP A 135 -7.15 -12.78 -6.57
N ALA A 136 -5.87 -13.09 -6.75
CA ALA A 136 -4.78 -12.32 -6.13
C ALA A 136 -4.74 -10.89 -6.69
N GLU A 137 -4.27 -9.95 -5.87
CA GLU A 137 -4.12 -8.56 -6.28
C GLU A 137 -2.75 -8.01 -5.95
N TYR A 138 -2.19 -7.26 -6.89
CA TYR A 138 -0.84 -6.72 -6.79
C TYR A 138 -0.87 -5.22 -7.04
N ALA A 139 -0.44 -4.43 -6.05
CA ALA A 139 -0.21 -3.01 -6.25
C ALA A 139 0.87 -2.81 -7.33
N ALA A 140 0.56 -2.01 -8.34
CA ALA A 140 1.44 -1.78 -9.47
C ALA A 140 1.25 -0.35 -9.98
N ALA A 141 2.28 0.49 -9.87
CA ALA A 141 2.25 1.84 -10.43
C ALA A 141 2.68 1.80 -11.91
N LEU A 142 1.77 1.34 -12.78
CA LEU A 142 2.03 1.30 -14.23
C LEU A 142 1.61 2.64 -14.85
N PRO A 143 2.50 3.29 -15.64
CA PRO A 143 2.10 4.43 -16.45
C PRO A 143 0.93 4.11 -17.39
N VAL A 144 0.19 5.15 -17.81
CA VAL A 144 -0.85 5.02 -18.83
C VAL A 144 -0.23 4.45 -20.12
N GLY A 145 -0.81 3.36 -20.62
CA GLY A 145 -0.23 2.63 -21.74
C GLY A 145 -0.86 1.26 -21.96
N VAL A 146 -0.37 0.57 -22.99
CA VAL A 146 -0.79 -0.80 -23.32
C VAL A 146 0.30 -1.77 -22.90
N TYR A 147 -0.12 -2.84 -22.23
CA TYR A 147 0.77 -3.86 -21.67
C TYR A 147 0.36 -5.25 -22.14
N VAL A 148 1.35 -6.15 -22.13
CA VAL A 148 1.20 -7.57 -22.41
C VAL A 148 1.51 -8.35 -21.14
N LEU A 149 0.55 -9.16 -20.73
CA LEU A 149 0.72 -10.16 -19.70
C LEU A 149 1.16 -11.47 -20.33
N ASN A 150 2.18 -12.11 -19.74
CA ASN A 150 2.54 -13.49 -19.99
C ASN A 150 2.47 -14.25 -18.66
N ALA A 151 1.62 -15.25 -18.57
CA ALA A 151 1.59 -16.16 -17.43
C ALA A 151 2.02 -17.55 -17.87
N ALA A 152 2.99 -18.11 -17.15
CA ALA A 152 3.53 -19.44 -17.41
C ALA A 152 3.51 -20.27 -16.12
N LYS A 153 3.13 -21.54 -16.27
CA LYS A 153 3.26 -22.55 -15.22
C LYS A 153 3.84 -23.78 -15.89
N TRP A 154 4.87 -24.35 -15.27
CA TRP A 154 5.80 -25.36 -15.80
C TRP A 154 5.24 -26.48 -16.72
N LYS A 155 3.95 -26.84 -16.62
CA LYS A 155 3.27 -27.86 -17.43
C LYS A 155 1.98 -27.37 -18.11
N GLU A 156 1.60 -26.11 -17.96
CA GLU A 156 0.33 -25.56 -18.42
C GLU A 156 0.51 -24.59 -19.58
N LYS A 157 -0.57 -24.37 -20.34
CA LYS A 157 -0.56 -23.45 -21.49
C LYS A 157 -0.21 -22.03 -21.03
N TYR A 158 0.63 -21.36 -21.83
CA TYR A 158 0.93 -19.95 -21.67
C TYR A 158 -0.34 -19.13 -21.87
N VAL A 159 -0.64 -18.25 -20.92
CA VAL A 159 -1.71 -17.27 -21.06
C VAL A 159 -1.08 -15.95 -21.44
N VAL A 160 -1.46 -15.44 -22.62
CA VAL A 160 -1.02 -14.12 -23.10
C VAL A 160 -2.24 -13.23 -23.25
N LYS A 161 -2.31 -12.14 -22.49
CA LYS A 161 -3.41 -11.17 -22.58
C LYS A 161 -2.87 -9.75 -22.67
N LYS A 162 -3.51 -8.93 -23.50
CA LYS A 162 -3.25 -7.49 -23.57
C LYS A 162 -4.24 -6.74 -22.69
N PHE A 163 -3.78 -5.73 -21.98
CA PHE A 163 -4.64 -4.84 -21.21
C PHE A 163 -4.13 -3.39 -21.33
N ALA A 164 -5.04 -2.44 -21.13
CA ALA A 164 -4.74 -1.03 -21.15
C ALA A 164 -4.84 -0.46 -19.74
N VAL A 165 -3.85 0.34 -19.37
CA VAL A 165 -3.87 1.22 -18.21
C VAL A 165 -4.34 2.59 -18.69
N LYS A 166 -5.37 3.13 -18.06
CA LYS A 166 -5.98 4.42 -18.39
C LYS A 166 -5.73 5.44 -17.30
#